data_AF-A0AAD3T230-F1
#
_entry.id   AF-A0AAD3T230-F1
#
_cell.length_a   1.000
_cell.length_b   1.000
_cell.length_c   1.000
_cell.angle_alpha   90.00
_cell.angle_beta   90.00
_cell.angle_gamma   90.00
#
_symmetry.space_group_name_H-M   'P 1'
#
loop_
_entity.id
_entity.type
_entity.pdbx_description
1 polymer ?
#
loop_
_entity_poly.entity_id
_entity_poly.type
_entity_poly.pdbx_seq_one_letter_code
_entity_poly.pdbx_strand_id
1 'polypeptide(L)'
;MDGTACHLPGHSNKNPECHANPRFTSMTAQLNQEDHHLGSILHHCTATIKGHTSYISSLALAGNILYVGSSDNEIRTLKHNPLNYVANDENLANNVVAVGKGAVKSLVVLADKLFSAHQDHKIRVWKIRTQKTENLKCELIATLPTLGDRALTLLNPSNQVQIRRHKKSTWVHHVDTVSALALSRDESLLYSVSWDRTLKIWRTSDFKCLESISNSHDDAINAVVVSNDGDVYTGSADKKIKVWRKIPGEKKHTLISTLQEHGFGINALALSMEGSVLYSGACDRSILVWEKDNDNNMVVLGALGGHKKAILCLSVALDLIFSGSMDKTIRIWRGVGKHYSCLAVLEGHLAPVKCLATVADPCSRNGRSSSNYIVYSGSLDCDIKVWKIFVPLY
;
A
#
# COMPACT_ATOMS: atom_id res chain seq x y z
N MET A 1 -4.16 -5.20 25.57
CA MET A 1 -4.56 -3.78 25.72
C MET A 1 -4.48 -3.23 24.33
N ASP A 2 -5.65 -3.21 23.72
CA ASP A 2 -5.84 -3.63 22.34
C ASP A 2 -5.78 -2.41 21.43
N GLY A 3 -4.75 -2.39 20.58
CA GLY A 3 -4.58 -1.40 19.53
C GLY A 3 -5.60 -1.67 18.41
N THR A 4 -6.61 -0.82 18.31
CA THR A 4 -7.64 -0.89 17.27
C THR A 4 -7.08 -0.47 15.90
N ALA A 5 -6.27 -1.35 15.29
CA ALA A 5 -6.40 -1.56 13.86
C ALA A 5 -7.79 -2.18 13.61
N CYS A 6 -8.46 -1.85 12.51
CA CYS A 6 -9.68 -2.58 12.13
C CYS A 6 -9.31 -4.06 11.95
N HIS A 7 -9.53 -4.88 12.98
CA HIS A 7 -9.34 -6.32 12.91
C HIS A 7 -10.24 -6.85 11.79
N LEU A 8 -9.60 -7.37 10.74
CA LEU A 8 -10.26 -8.19 9.73
C LEU A 8 -10.79 -9.45 10.44
N PRO A 9 -12.03 -9.89 10.17
CA PRO A 9 -12.69 -10.88 11.01
C PRO A 9 -12.00 -12.24 10.94
N GLY A 10 -11.42 -12.65 12.07
CA GLY A 10 -11.36 -14.05 12.49
C GLY A 10 -12.47 -14.27 13.51
N HIS A 11 -13.27 -15.32 13.33
CA HIS A 11 -14.50 -15.65 14.08
C HIS A 11 -14.53 -15.16 15.54
N SER A 12 -15.20 -14.03 15.78
CA SER A 12 -16.00 -13.77 16.98
C SER A 12 -16.88 -12.53 16.76
N ASN A 13 -18.19 -12.70 16.94
CA ASN A 13 -19.19 -11.65 16.85
C ASN A 13 -18.98 -10.64 17.99
N LYS A 14 -18.62 -9.39 17.65
CA LYS A 14 -19.05 -8.13 18.29
C LYS A 14 -18.43 -6.94 17.54
N ASN A 15 -19.22 -6.29 16.68
CA ASN A 15 -18.89 -4.99 16.08
C ASN A 15 -19.07 -3.89 17.14
N PRO A 16 -18.08 -3.01 17.38
CA PRO A 16 -18.37 -1.69 17.91
C PRO A 16 -18.76 -0.77 16.74
N GLU A 17 -19.98 -0.26 16.75
CA GLU A 17 -20.42 0.82 15.86
C GLU A 17 -19.67 2.11 16.23
N CYS A 18 -18.68 2.50 15.43
CA CYS A 18 -17.92 3.73 15.63
C CYS A 18 -18.57 4.89 14.85
N HIS A 19 -19.44 5.66 15.50
CA HIS A 19 -19.94 6.93 15.00
C HIS A 19 -19.00 8.07 15.43
N ALA A 20 -18.15 8.56 14.53
CA ALA A 20 -17.44 9.82 14.71
C ALA A 20 -17.43 10.60 13.39
N ASN A 21 -17.94 11.83 13.41
CA ASN A 21 -17.82 12.78 12.30
C ASN A 21 -16.40 13.37 12.29
N PRO A 22 -15.78 13.58 11.12
CA PRO A 22 -14.48 14.26 11.03
C PRO A 22 -14.59 15.67 11.62
N ARG A 23 -13.55 16.11 12.35
CA ARG A 23 -13.45 17.44 12.98
C ARG A 23 -13.18 18.57 12.00
N PHE A 24 -12.77 18.25 10.77
CA PHE A 24 -12.57 19.22 9.70
C PHE A 24 -13.89 19.49 9.00
N THR A 25 -14.03 20.68 8.41
CA THR A 25 -15.03 20.91 7.36
C THR A 25 -14.87 19.80 6.33
N SER A 26 -15.76 18.80 6.41
CA SER A 26 -15.87 17.78 5.37
C SER A 26 -16.04 18.57 4.09
N MET A 27 -15.14 18.39 3.13
CA MET A 27 -15.51 18.66 1.75
C MET A 27 -16.51 17.56 1.40
N THR A 28 -17.76 17.77 1.84
CA THR A 28 -18.87 16.89 1.50
C THR A 28 -18.90 16.85 -0.01
N ALA A 29 -18.78 15.64 -0.56
CA ALA A 29 -19.18 15.34 -1.92
C ALA A 29 -20.68 15.63 -2.03
N GLN A 30 -21.05 16.90 -2.16
CA GLN A 30 -22.30 17.22 -2.82
C GLN A 30 -22.09 16.75 -4.26
N LEU A 31 -22.91 15.80 -4.69
CA LEU A 31 -23.31 15.74 -6.09
C LEU A 31 -24.06 17.05 -6.35
N ASN A 32 -23.34 18.16 -6.49
CA ASN A 32 -23.95 19.42 -6.86
C ASN A 32 -24.44 19.22 -8.29
N GLN A 33 -25.77 19.25 -8.44
CA GLN A 33 -26.46 19.29 -9.72
C GLN A 33 -26.17 20.58 -10.52
N GLU A 34 -25.20 21.40 -10.11
CA GLU A 34 -24.85 22.67 -10.76
C GLU A 34 -23.42 22.73 -11.31
N ASP A 35 -22.62 21.66 -11.24
CA ASP A 35 -21.34 21.57 -11.99
C ASP A 35 -21.53 20.83 -13.33
N HIS A 36 -22.30 21.43 -14.23
CA HIS A 36 -22.57 20.90 -15.58
C HIS A 36 -21.38 20.94 -16.55
N HIS A 37 -20.13 21.07 -16.07
CA HIS A 37 -18.95 21.14 -16.94
C HIS A 37 -17.79 20.16 -16.65
N LEU A 38 -17.87 19.29 -15.63
CA LEU A 38 -17.00 18.10 -15.58
C LEU A 38 -17.80 16.90 -16.10
N GLY A 39 -17.62 16.52 -17.36
CA GLY A 39 -18.35 15.37 -17.88
C GLY A 39 -17.99 14.09 -17.14
N SER A 40 -19.01 13.24 -17.03
CA SER A 40 -19.00 12.01 -16.24
C SER A 40 -17.84 11.10 -16.65
N ILE A 41 -17.02 10.70 -15.68
CA ILE A 41 -16.00 9.66 -15.89
C ILE A 41 -16.70 8.36 -16.22
N LEU A 42 -16.38 7.79 -17.38
CA LEU A 42 -16.85 6.46 -17.75
C LEU A 42 -15.96 5.43 -17.06
N HIS A 43 -16.57 4.53 -16.30
CA HIS A 43 -15.88 3.43 -15.67
C HIS A 43 -16.66 2.14 -15.89
N HIS A 44 -15.98 1.03 -16.11
CA HIS A 44 -16.62 -0.28 -16.18
C HIS A 44 -15.68 -1.39 -15.71
N CYS A 45 -16.24 -2.39 -15.04
CA CYS A 45 -15.52 -3.61 -14.70
C CYS A 45 -15.33 -4.44 -15.97
N THR A 46 -14.10 -4.61 -16.44
CA THR A 46 -13.78 -5.40 -17.63
C THR A 46 -13.69 -6.88 -17.36
N ALA A 47 -13.18 -7.25 -16.19
CA ALA A 47 -12.98 -8.63 -15.82
C ALA A 47 -13.13 -8.80 -14.31
N THR A 48 -13.66 -9.96 -13.90
CA THR A 48 -13.57 -10.46 -12.53
C THR A 48 -12.79 -11.76 -12.59
N ILE A 49 -11.58 -11.74 -12.04
CA ILE A 49 -10.68 -12.88 -12.01
C ILE A 49 -10.99 -13.65 -10.73
N LYS A 50 -11.57 -14.83 -10.92
CA LYS A 50 -11.98 -15.75 -9.85
C LYS A 50 -11.00 -16.91 -9.77
N GLY A 51 -11.07 -17.67 -8.68
CA GLY A 51 -10.26 -18.88 -8.49
C GLY A 51 -9.18 -18.79 -7.41
N HIS A 52 -9.16 -17.70 -6.63
CA HIS A 52 -8.44 -17.71 -5.37
C HIS A 52 -9.31 -18.37 -4.30
N THR A 53 -8.73 -19.31 -3.57
CA THR A 53 -9.39 -19.94 -2.41
C THR A 53 -9.25 -19.10 -1.14
N SER A 54 -8.45 -18.04 -1.20
CA SER A 54 -8.07 -17.21 -0.08
C SER A 54 -8.09 -15.73 -0.48
N TYR A 55 -8.26 -14.83 0.49
CA TYR A 55 -8.42 -13.41 0.17
C TYR A 55 -7.11 -12.77 -0.32
N ILE A 56 -7.26 -11.79 -1.21
CA ILE A 56 -6.17 -11.01 -1.77
C ILE A 56 -5.72 -9.97 -0.77
N SER A 57 -4.43 -9.97 -0.43
CA SER A 57 -3.87 -9.09 0.59
C SER A 57 -2.97 -8.00 0.03
N SER A 58 -2.34 -8.22 -1.13
CA SER A 58 -1.48 -7.23 -1.77
C SER A 58 -1.40 -7.42 -3.29
N LEU A 59 -1.21 -6.32 -4.01
CA LEU A 59 -1.00 -6.28 -5.46
C LEU A 59 0.24 -5.44 -5.76
N ALA A 60 1.03 -5.86 -6.74
CA ALA A 60 2.14 -5.07 -7.26
C ALA A 60 2.23 -5.24 -8.78
N LEU A 61 2.42 -4.13 -9.50
CA LEU A 61 2.54 -4.14 -10.95
C LEU A 61 4.00 -3.90 -11.36
N ALA A 62 4.51 -4.69 -12.29
CA ALA A 62 5.78 -4.43 -12.95
C ALA A 62 5.68 -4.73 -14.44
N GLY A 63 5.82 -3.70 -15.26
CA GLY A 63 5.57 -3.79 -16.70
C GLY A 63 4.16 -4.30 -16.99
N ASN A 64 4.06 -5.44 -17.68
CA ASN A 64 2.81 -6.10 -18.03
C ASN A 64 2.43 -7.24 -17.07
N ILE A 65 3.10 -7.37 -15.92
CA ILE A 65 2.83 -8.45 -14.97
C ILE A 65 2.26 -7.84 -13.69
N LEU A 66 1.11 -8.35 -13.28
CA LEU A 66 0.54 -8.12 -11.96
C LEU A 66 0.91 -9.28 -11.04
N TYR A 67 1.60 -8.98 -9.95
CA TYR A 67 1.88 -9.91 -8.86
C TYR A 67 0.79 -9.79 -7.81
N VAL A 68 0.28 -10.94 -7.40
CA VAL A 68 -0.82 -11.05 -6.46
C VAL A 68 -0.33 -11.81 -5.24
N GLY A 69 -0.34 -11.15 -4.09
CA GLY A 69 -0.07 -11.78 -2.80
C GLY A 69 -1.37 -12.12 -2.11
N SER A 70 -1.46 -13.36 -1.61
CA SER A 70 -2.67 -13.87 -0.98
C SER A 70 -2.44 -14.34 0.45
N SER A 71 -3.55 -14.63 1.15
CA SER A 71 -3.55 -15.09 2.53
C SER A 71 -3.19 -16.56 2.72
N ASP A 72 -3.21 -17.36 1.66
CA ASP A 72 -2.71 -18.75 1.59
C ASP A 72 -1.18 -18.87 1.46
N ASN A 73 -0.46 -17.75 1.61
CA ASN A 73 1.00 -17.65 1.50
C ASN A 73 1.54 -17.74 0.07
N GLU A 74 0.68 -17.79 -0.94
CA GLU A 74 1.08 -17.86 -2.34
C GLU A 74 1.24 -16.47 -2.96
N ILE A 75 2.14 -16.41 -3.93
CA ILE A 75 2.28 -15.30 -4.87
C ILE A 75 1.95 -15.84 -6.25
N ARG A 76 0.97 -15.21 -6.90
CA ARG A 76 0.52 -15.56 -8.25
C ARG A 76 0.83 -14.42 -9.22
N THR A 77 0.90 -14.73 -10.51
CA THR A 77 1.05 -13.71 -11.55
C THR A 77 -0.13 -13.69 -12.50
N LEU A 78 -0.41 -12.50 -13.03
CA LEU A 78 -1.35 -12.29 -14.10
C LEU A 78 -0.66 -11.42 -15.17
N LYS A 79 -0.67 -11.87 -16.42
CA LYS A 79 -0.24 -11.04 -17.55
C LYS A 79 -1.37 -10.06 -17.86
N HIS A 80 -1.09 -8.77 -17.72
CA HIS A 80 -1.96 -7.68 -18.13
C HIS A 80 -1.57 -7.27 -19.56
N ASN A 81 -2.50 -7.41 -20.51
CA ASN A 81 -2.34 -6.81 -21.83
C ASN A 81 -3.27 -5.60 -21.97
N PRO A 82 -2.76 -4.36 -22.01
CA PRO A 82 -3.59 -3.16 -22.10
C PRO A 82 -4.40 -3.10 -23.41
N LEU A 83 -3.93 -3.77 -24.47
CA LEU A 83 -4.49 -3.68 -25.83
C LEU A 83 -5.56 -4.75 -26.15
N ASN A 84 -5.54 -5.92 -25.50
CA ASN A 84 -6.47 -7.02 -25.76
C ASN A 84 -7.05 -7.54 -24.45
N TYR A 85 -8.24 -7.07 -24.07
CA TYR A 85 -9.08 -7.73 -23.08
C TYR A 85 -10.18 -8.48 -23.82
N VAL A 86 -9.85 -9.69 -24.30
CA VAL A 86 -10.88 -10.70 -24.48
C VAL A 86 -11.12 -11.28 -23.09
N ALA A 87 -12.37 -11.27 -22.64
CA ALA A 87 -12.79 -11.89 -21.39
C ALA A 87 -12.61 -13.41 -21.49
N ASN A 88 -11.38 -13.88 -21.39
CA ASN A 88 -11.11 -15.28 -21.16
C ASN A 88 -11.15 -15.47 -19.64
N ASP A 89 -11.97 -16.42 -19.20
CA ASP A 89 -11.92 -17.03 -17.87
C ASP A 89 -10.52 -17.67 -17.68
N GLU A 90 -9.49 -16.85 -17.52
CA GLU A 90 -8.16 -17.34 -17.17
C GLU A 90 -8.19 -17.76 -15.71
N ASN A 91 -8.38 -19.06 -15.53
CA ASN A 91 -8.41 -19.72 -14.25
C ASN A 91 -7.01 -19.60 -13.60
N LEU A 92 -6.88 -18.74 -12.58
CA LEU A 92 -5.61 -18.39 -11.95
C LEU A 92 -4.99 -19.53 -11.11
N ALA A 93 -5.60 -20.71 -11.08
CA ALA A 93 -5.15 -21.88 -10.33
C ALA A 93 -3.72 -22.34 -10.75
N ASN A 94 -3.29 -22.04 -11.98
CA ASN A 94 -1.99 -22.51 -12.50
C ASN A 94 -0.87 -21.46 -12.49
N ASN A 95 -1.10 -20.25 -11.97
CA ASN A 95 -0.13 -19.15 -12.06
C ASN A 95 0.64 -18.87 -10.76
N VAL A 96 0.78 -19.86 -9.88
CA VAL A 96 1.57 -19.73 -8.66
C VAL A 96 3.06 -19.66 -9.01
N VAL A 97 3.71 -18.55 -8.67
CA VAL A 97 5.13 -18.32 -9.00
C VAL A 97 6.06 -18.45 -7.80
N ALA A 98 5.54 -18.27 -6.59
CA ALA A 98 6.27 -18.41 -5.33
C ALA A 98 5.33 -18.77 -4.17
N VAL A 99 5.85 -19.51 -3.20
CA VAL A 99 5.10 -19.91 -1.98
C VAL A 99 5.96 -19.59 -0.76
N GLY A 100 5.42 -18.76 0.14
CA GLY A 100 6.06 -18.32 1.37
C GLY A 100 5.56 -19.06 2.61
N LYS A 101 5.58 -18.36 3.76
CA LYS A 101 4.90 -18.79 4.99
C LYS A 101 4.22 -17.57 5.59
N GLY A 102 2.96 -17.70 5.96
CA GLY A 102 2.12 -16.59 6.38
C GLY A 102 1.59 -15.76 5.19
N ALA A 103 0.48 -15.08 5.42
CA ALA A 103 -0.17 -14.24 4.42
C ALA A 103 0.80 -13.18 3.87
N VAL A 104 0.78 -12.97 2.55
CA VAL A 104 1.63 -11.99 1.86
C VAL A 104 1.03 -10.60 2.03
N LYS A 105 1.63 -9.76 2.86
CA LYS A 105 1.05 -8.45 3.24
C LYS A 105 1.42 -7.30 2.31
N SER A 106 2.59 -7.37 1.70
CA SER A 106 3.08 -6.33 0.80
C SER A 106 4.01 -6.93 -0.23
N LEU A 107 3.95 -6.38 -1.45
CA LEU A 107 4.80 -6.75 -2.57
C LEU A 107 5.41 -5.49 -3.16
N VAL A 108 6.71 -5.54 -3.45
CA VAL A 108 7.38 -4.50 -4.26
C VAL A 108 8.31 -5.19 -5.25
N VAL A 109 8.40 -4.67 -6.47
CA VAL A 109 9.25 -5.20 -7.53
C VAL A 109 10.38 -4.21 -7.79
N LEU A 110 11.60 -4.74 -7.91
CA LEU A 110 12.81 -3.99 -8.23
C LEU A 110 13.57 -4.74 -9.31
N ALA A 111 13.56 -4.22 -10.53
CA ALA A 111 14.15 -4.88 -11.70
C ALA A 111 13.71 -6.36 -11.81
N ASP A 112 14.64 -7.30 -11.60
CA ASP A 112 14.39 -8.74 -11.66
C ASP A 112 14.21 -9.40 -10.27
N LYS A 113 13.98 -8.60 -9.23
CA LYS A 113 13.74 -9.05 -7.86
C LYS A 113 12.32 -8.68 -7.44
N LEU A 114 11.60 -9.65 -6.90
CA LEU A 114 10.36 -9.44 -6.17
C LEU A 114 10.66 -9.50 -4.68
N PHE A 115 10.22 -8.50 -3.91
CA PHE A 115 10.26 -8.53 -2.45
C PHE A 115 8.85 -8.75 -1.92
N SER A 116 8.70 -9.67 -0.98
CA SER A 116 7.44 -9.93 -0.31
C SER A 116 7.57 -9.90 1.21
N ALA A 117 6.68 -9.15 1.86
CA ALA A 117 6.52 -9.08 3.30
C ALA A 117 5.40 -10.00 3.76
N HIS A 118 5.59 -10.67 4.89
CA HIS A 118 4.70 -11.74 5.34
C HIS A 118 4.23 -11.55 6.78
N GLN A 119 3.08 -12.17 7.08
CA GLN A 119 2.56 -12.32 8.44
C GLN A 119 3.55 -13.03 9.38
N ASP A 120 4.44 -13.88 8.86
CA ASP A 120 5.46 -14.60 9.62
C ASP A 120 6.71 -13.77 10.00
N HIS A 121 6.60 -12.44 9.88
CA HIS A 121 7.59 -11.45 10.31
C HIS A 121 8.86 -11.42 9.43
N LYS A 122 8.82 -12.06 8.26
CA LYS A 122 9.95 -12.14 7.32
C LYS A 122 9.68 -11.38 6.05
N ILE A 123 10.76 -10.93 5.44
CA ILE A 123 10.77 -10.42 4.07
C ILE A 123 11.51 -11.43 3.22
N ARG A 124 10.95 -11.81 2.09
CA ARG A 124 11.54 -12.78 1.16
C ARG A 124 11.86 -12.07 -0.14
N VAL A 125 13.04 -12.33 -0.68
CA VAL A 125 13.46 -11.80 -1.98
C VAL A 125 13.50 -12.95 -2.97
N TRP A 126 12.82 -12.76 -4.09
CA TRP A 126 12.69 -13.74 -5.14
C TRP A 126 13.31 -13.20 -6.43
N LYS A 127 14.10 -14.02 -7.10
CA LYS A 127 14.56 -13.74 -8.46
C LYS A 127 13.47 -14.10 -9.45
N ILE A 128 13.03 -13.15 -10.24
CA ILE A 128 12.07 -13.33 -11.32
C ILE A 128 12.83 -13.92 -12.51
N ARG A 129 12.45 -15.12 -12.95
CA ARG A 129 13.00 -15.74 -14.16
C ARG A 129 11.88 -16.07 -15.15
N THR A 130 12.11 -15.74 -16.41
CA THR A 130 11.27 -16.16 -17.53
C THR A 130 11.81 -17.49 -18.07
N GLN A 131 10.97 -18.53 -18.09
CA GLN A 131 11.33 -19.82 -18.68
C GLN A 131 11.05 -19.83 -20.20
N LYS A 132 11.63 -20.81 -20.90
CA LYS A 132 11.47 -21.01 -22.36
C LYS A 132 10.01 -21.15 -22.81
N THR A 133 9.10 -21.52 -21.90
CA THR A 133 7.66 -21.70 -22.14
C THR A 133 6.82 -20.47 -21.80
N GLU A 134 7.44 -19.29 -21.64
CA GLU A 134 6.81 -18.05 -21.16
C GLU A 134 6.20 -18.09 -19.75
N ASN A 135 6.40 -19.20 -19.02
CA ASN A 135 5.99 -19.31 -17.62
C ASN A 135 7.02 -18.58 -16.74
N LEU A 136 6.50 -17.69 -15.89
CA LEU A 136 7.30 -16.98 -14.89
C LEU A 136 7.50 -17.88 -13.68
N LYS A 137 8.72 -17.92 -13.15
CA LYS A 137 9.03 -18.56 -11.87
C LYS A 137 9.79 -17.59 -11.00
N CYS A 138 9.47 -17.58 -9.71
CA CYS A 138 10.18 -16.79 -8.71
C CYS A 138 11.01 -17.73 -7.82
N GLU A 139 12.33 -17.58 -7.85
CA GLU A 139 13.25 -18.38 -7.04
C GLU A 139 13.66 -17.62 -5.78
N LEU A 140 13.51 -18.21 -4.60
CA LEU A 140 13.91 -17.58 -3.34
C LEU A 140 15.43 -17.41 -3.30
N ILE A 141 15.91 -16.15 -3.27
CA ILE A 141 17.35 -15.84 -3.17
C ILE A 141 17.77 -15.40 -1.78
N ALA A 142 16.86 -14.78 -1.01
CA ALA A 142 17.15 -14.34 0.34
C ALA A 142 15.90 -14.31 1.21
N THR A 143 16.09 -14.53 2.51
CA THR A 143 15.08 -14.29 3.54
C THR A 143 15.67 -13.34 4.56
N LEU A 144 15.08 -12.17 4.70
CA LEU A 144 15.56 -11.12 5.57
C LEU A 144 14.96 -11.32 6.98
N PRO A 145 15.79 -11.16 8.02
CA PRO A 145 17.21 -10.89 7.90
C PRO A 145 18.07 -12.10 7.53
N THR A 146 19.13 -11.84 6.77
CA THR A 146 20.02 -12.85 6.19
C THR A 146 20.80 -13.58 7.29
N LEU A 147 21.36 -14.75 6.98
CA LEU A 147 22.21 -15.49 7.93
C LEU A 147 23.43 -14.67 8.37
N GLY A 148 24.01 -13.87 7.46
CA GLY A 148 25.12 -12.97 7.77
C GLY A 148 24.73 -11.90 8.79
N ASP A 149 23.56 -11.28 8.64
CA ASP A 149 23.06 -10.31 9.63
C ASP A 149 22.81 -10.97 10.99
N ARG A 150 22.29 -12.20 11.01
CA ARG A 150 22.06 -12.95 12.25
C ARG A 150 23.38 -13.30 12.95
N ALA A 151 24.36 -13.78 12.19
CA ALA A 151 25.66 -14.15 12.74
C ALA A 151 26.36 -12.93 13.36
N LEU A 152 26.39 -11.80 12.65
CA LEU A 152 27.00 -10.56 13.15
C LEU A 152 26.28 -10.01 14.39
N THR A 153 24.97 -10.19 14.50
CA THR A 153 24.19 -9.66 15.62
C THR A 153 24.23 -10.56 16.85
N LEU A 154 24.30 -11.88 16.69
CA LEU A 154 24.36 -12.83 17.81
C LEU A 154 25.69 -12.77 18.59
N LEU A 155 26.77 -12.32 17.96
CA LEU A 155 28.10 -12.24 18.56
C LEU A 155 28.24 -11.16 19.65
N ASN A 156 27.26 -10.26 19.79
CA ASN A 156 27.32 -9.20 20.81
C ASN A 156 25.99 -9.10 21.60
N PRO A 157 26.00 -9.36 22.92
CA PRO A 157 24.80 -9.25 23.78
C PRO A 157 24.13 -7.87 23.74
N SER A 158 24.86 -6.80 23.43
CA SER A 158 24.30 -5.44 23.29
C SER A 158 23.36 -5.28 22.09
N ASN A 159 23.39 -6.21 21.13
CA ASN A 159 22.51 -6.22 19.96
C ASN A 159 21.13 -6.85 20.24
N GLN A 160 20.91 -7.36 21.45
CA GLN A 160 19.61 -7.88 21.87
C GLN A 160 18.73 -6.72 22.33
N VAL A 161 17.61 -6.54 21.62
CA VAL A 161 16.58 -5.59 22.01
C VAL A 161 15.50 -6.35 22.78
N GLN A 162 15.13 -5.83 23.93
CA GLN A 162 13.99 -6.35 24.68
C GLN A 162 12.71 -5.81 24.06
N ILE A 163 11.85 -6.72 23.60
CA ILE A 163 10.66 -6.36 22.81
C ILE A 163 9.39 -6.48 23.65
N ARG A 164 9.31 -7.50 24.52
CA ARG A 164 8.24 -7.66 25.51
C ARG A 164 8.82 -8.25 26.81
N ARG A 165 8.02 -8.26 27.89
CA ARG A 165 8.35 -8.98 29.13
C ARG A 165 8.66 -10.44 28.74
N HIS A 166 9.90 -10.89 28.94
CA HIS A 166 10.42 -12.22 28.59
C HIS A 166 10.66 -12.55 27.09
N LYS A 167 10.67 -11.59 26.16
CA LYS A 167 11.08 -11.83 24.75
C LYS A 167 12.22 -10.90 24.33
N LYS A 168 13.39 -11.49 24.08
CA LYS A 168 14.56 -10.83 23.47
C LYS A 168 14.70 -11.28 22.03
N SER A 169 14.99 -10.34 21.12
CA SER A 169 15.36 -10.65 19.74
C SER A 169 16.48 -9.71 19.30
N THR A 170 17.25 -10.08 18.27
CA THR A 170 18.25 -9.14 17.73
C THR A 170 17.54 -7.98 17.04
N TRP A 171 18.15 -6.79 17.11
CA TRP A 171 17.58 -5.56 16.55
C TRP A 171 17.22 -5.67 15.06
N VAL A 172 17.80 -6.63 14.34
CA VAL A 172 17.60 -6.82 12.91
C VAL A 172 16.29 -7.57 12.59
N HIS A 173 15.73 -8.34 13.54
CA HIS A 173 14.48 -9.07 13.30
C HIS A 173 13.25 -8.18 13.48
N HIS A 174 12.29 -8.35 12.59
CA HIS A 174 10.90 -8.06 12.93
C HIS A 174 10.35 -9.19 13.80
N VAL A 175 9.51 -8.83 14.76
CA VAL A 175 8.96 -9.76 15.77
C VAL A 175 7.44 -9.83 15.73
N ASP A 176 6.84 -9.04 14.86
CA ASP A 176 5.47 -9.14 14.42
C ASP A 176 5.38 -8.91 12.89
N THR A 177 4.18 -9.04 12.34
CA THR A 177 3.85 -8.98 10.92
C THR A 177 4.55 -7.83 10.21
N VAL A 178 5.27 -8.10 9.12
CA VAL A 178 5.75 -7.04 8.24
C VAL A 178 4.58 -6.59 7.40
N SER A 179 4.06 -5.40 7.68
CA SER A 179 2.78 -4.92 7.17
C SER A 179 2.91 -4.27 5.80
N ALA A 180 3.98 -3.51 5.56
CA ALA A 180 4.20 -2.79 4.31
C ALA A 180 5.69 -2.67 3.96
N LEU A 181 5.96 -2.54 2.66
CA LEU A 181 7.28 -2.31 2.06
C LEU A 181 7.24 -1.08 1.16
N ALA A 182 8.35 -0.34 1.11
CA ALA A 182 8.56 0.71 0.12
C ALA A 182 10.02 0.74 -0.34
N LEU A 183 10.25 1.11 -1.60
CA LEU A 183 11.58 1.31 -2.16
C LEU A 183 11.93 2.80 -2.16
N SER A 184 13.21 3.13 -1.98
CA SER A 184 13.71 4.46 -2.27
C SER A 184 13.67 4.74 -3.77
N ARG A 185 13.64 6.02 -4.15
CA ARG A 185 13.63 6.46 -5.55
C ARG A 185 14.86 6.00 -6.35
N ASP A 186 16.02 5.99 -5.70
CA ASP A 186 17.27 5.48 -6.27
C ASP A 186 17.39 3.95 -6.18
N GLU A 187 16.34 3.29 -5.68
CA GLU A 187 16.23 1.84 -5.53
C GLU A 187 17.32 1.18 -4.67
N SER A 188 18.13 1.98 -3.96
CA SER A 188 19.25 1.49 -3.15
C SER A 188 18.82 0.98 -1.78
N LEU A 189 17.66 1.45 -1.29
CA LEU A 189 17.09 1.12 0.01
C LEU A 189 15.68 0.52 -0.11
N LEU A 190 15.44 -0.50 0.72
CA LEU A 190 14.12 -1.03 1.01
C LEU A 190 13.76 -0.64 2.44
N TYR A 191 12.56 -0.10 2.62
CA TYR A 191 11.97 0.19 3.92
C TYR A 191 10.93 -0.87 4.26
N SER A 192 10.96 -1.36 5.49
CA SER A 192 9.95 -2.27 6.00
C SER A 192 9.39 -1.78 7.33
N VAL A 193 8.08 -1.85 7.46
CA VAL A 193 7.37 -1.52 8.69
C VAL A 193 6.59 -2.72 9.20
N SER A 194 6.37 -2.77 10.51
CA SER A 194 5.76 -3.92 11.17
C SER A 194 4.82 -3.51 12.30
N TRP A 195 3.94 -4.45 12.64
CA TRP A 195 3.11 -4.39 13.84
C TRP A 195 3.91 -4.44 15.15
N ASP A 196 5.22 -4.76 15.07
CA ASP A 196 6.15 -4.64 16.20
C ASP A 196 6.60 -3.20 16.50
N ARG A 197 6.05 -2.22 15.78
CA ARG A 197 6.31 -0.78 15.95
C ARG A 197 7.71 -0.36 15.53
N THR A 198 8.37 -1.16 14.67
CA THR A 198 9.69 -0.84 14.15
C THR A 198 9.66 -0.50 12.66
N LEU A 199 10.52 0.43 12.27
CA LEU A 199 10.89 0.72 10.89
C LEU A 199 12.31 0.19 10.67
N LYS A 200 12.52 -0.61 9.64
CA LYS A 200 13.85 -1.12 9.27
C LYS A 200 14.21 -0.72 7.84
N ILE A 201 15.51 -0.50 7.64
CA ILE A 201 16.10 -0.07 6.38
C ILE A 201 17.10 -1.11 5.93
N TRP A 202 16.94 -1.57 4.70
CA TRP A 202 17.74 -2.63 4.09
C TRP A 202 18.41 -2.11 2.83
N ARG A 203 19.65 -2.51 2.58
CA ARG A 203 20.28 -2.26 1.28
C ARG A 203 19.78 -3.28 0.27
N THR A 204 19.36 -2.85 -0.92
CA THR A 204 18.77 -3.73 -1.93
C THR A 204 19.80 -4.56 -2.71
N SER A 205 21.07 -4.16 -2.70
CA SER A 205 22.15 -4.84 -3.42
C SER A 205 22.58 -6.14 -2.75
N ASP A 206 22.70 -6.16 -1.42
CA ASP A 206 23.18 -7.29 -0.62
C ASP A 206 22.20 -7.75 0.48
N PHE A 207 21.03 -7.10 0.59
CA PHE A 207 19.98 -7.38 1.57
C PHE A 207 20.38 -7.17 3.03
N LYS A 208 21.47 -6.42 3.28
CA LYS A 208 21.94 -6.12 4.62
C LYS A 208 21.00 -5.17 5.34
N CYS A 209 20.69 -5.46 6.60
CA CYS A 209 20.01 -4.51 7.47
C CYS A 209 20.97 -3.37 7.86
N LEU A 210 20.68 -2.16 7.40
CA LEU A 210 21.49 -0.98 7.69
C LEU A 210 21.10 -0.32 9.01
N GLU A 211 19.79 -0.31 9.29
CA GLU A 211 19.24 0.41 10.42
C GLU A 211 17.93 -0.23 10.89
N SER A 212 17.70 -0.19 12.20
CA SER A 212 16.42 -0.49 12.81
C SER A 212 16.07 0.61 13.80
N ILE A 213 14.96 1.29 13.52
CA ILE A 213 14.39 2.31 14.38
C ILE A 213 13.34 1.62 15.25
N SER A 214 13.73 1.27 16.48
CA SER A 214 12.82 0.69 17.47
C SER A 214 11.93 1.75 18.09
N ASN A 215 10.71 1.38 18.48
CA ASN A 215 9.70 2.30 19.02
C ASN A 215 9.50 3.50 18.10
N SER A 216 9.51 3.27 16.78
CA SER A 216 9.27 4.34 15.82
C SER A 216 7.85 4.87 15.97
N HIS A 217 6.89 4.03 16.38
CA HIS A 217 5.52 4.40 16.74
C HIS A 217 5.10 3.81 18.09
N ASP A 218 4.00 4.34 18.65
CA ASP A 218 3.43 3.87 19.93
C ASP A 218 2.53 2.62 19.74
N ASP A 219 2.15 2.35 18.49
CA ASP A 219 1.33 1.20 18.08
C ASP A 219 1.72 0.68 16.68
N ALA A 220 1.06 -0.39 16.24
CA ALA A 220 1.32 -1.11 14.99
C ALA A 220 1.38 -0.18 13.77
N ILE A 221 2.45 -0.28 12.98
CA ILE A 221 2.62 0.50 11.76
C ILE A 221 1.97 -0.26 10.61
N ASN A 222 1.09 0.39 9.85
CA ASN A 222 0.29 -0.26 8.81
C ASN A 222 0.73 0.11 7.39
N ALA A 223 1.32 1.29 7.20
CA ALA A 223 1.66 1.80 5.88
C ALA A 223 3.01 2.53 5.90
N VAL A 224 3.72 2.43 4.77
CA VAL A 224 4.95 3.19 4.50
C VAL A 224 4.96 3.64 3.05
N VAL A 225 5.36 4.88 2.81
CA VAL A 225 5.61 5.43 1.47
C VAL A 225 6.85 6.31 1.50
N VAL A 226 7.54 6.41 0.37
CA VAL A 226 8.77 7.19 0.22
C VAL A 226 8.56 8.23 -0.87
N SER A 227 8.88 9.48 -0.55
CA SER A 227 8.82 10.58 -1.51
C SER A 227 10.08 10.66 -2.37
N ASN A 228 9.96 11.42 -3.46
CA ASN A 228 11.08 11.67 -4.37
C ASN A 228 12.26 12.41 -3.73
N ASP A 229 12.00 13.15 -2.65
CA ASP A 229 12.99 13.88 -1.86
C ASP A 229 13.69 12.99 -0.82
N GLY A 230 13.29 11.72 -0.71
CA GLY A 230 13.84 10.75 0.23
C GLY A 230 13.16 10.75 1.60
N ASP A 231 12.09 11.54 1.81
CA ASP A 231 11.30 11.47 3.04
C ASP A 231 10.50 10.17 3.09
N VAL A 232 10.57 9.50 4.23
CA VAL A 232 9.86 8.26 4.52
C VAL A 232 8.68 8.58 5.45
N TYR A 233 7.47 8.28 5.02
CA TYR A 233 6.25 8.50 5.79
C TYR A 233 5.75 7.16 6.32
N THR A 234 5.58 7.05 7.64
CA THR A 234 5.05 5.85 8.29
C THR A 234 3.72 6.15 8.97
N GLY A 235 2.66 5.40 8.63
CA GLY A 235 1.32 5.56 9.20
C GLY A 235 0.97 4.40 10.14
N SER A 236 0.45 4.71 11.33
CA SER A 236 0.24 3.74 12.40
C SER A 236 -1.17 3.77 13.00
N ALA A 237 -1.52 2.66 13.66
CA ALA A 237 -2.68 2.54 14.54
C ALA A 237 -2.64 3.54 15.72
N ASP A 238 -1.48 4.13 16.04
CA ASP A 238 -1.33 5.21 17.02
C ASP A 238 -1.87 6.56 16.56
N LYS A 239 -2.50 6.59 15.38
CA LYS A 239 -3.17 7.75 14.77
C LYS A 239 -2.20 8.81 14.24
N LYS A 240 -0.89 8.54 14.25
CA LYS A 240 0.14 9.47 13.79
C LYS A 240 0.73 9.01 12.47
N ILE A 241 1.15 9.99 11.67
CA ILE A 241 2.12 9.79 10.59
C ILE A 241 3.44 10.34 11.11
N LYS A 242 4.53 9.57 11.00
CA LYS A 242 5.87 10.08 11.28
C LYS A 242 6.66 10.19 10.00
N VAL A 243 7.43 11.28 9.90
CA VAL A 243 8.26 11.60 8.73
C VAL A 243 9.73 11.46 9.11
N TRP A 244 10.42 10.61 8.39
CA TRP A 244 11.83 10.29 8.62
C TRP A 244 12.66 10.74 7.43
N ARG A 245 13.83 11.32 7.70
CA ARG A 245 14.78 11.74 6.66
C ARG A 245 16.17 11.26 7.01
N LYS A 246 16.92 10.84 6.00
CA LYS A 246 18.37 10.61 6.12
C LYS A 246 19.10 11.88 5.70
N ILE A 247 19.56 12.66 6.67
CA ILE A 247 20.29 13.90 6.39
C ILE A 247 21.66 13.55 5.78
N PRO A 248 22.12 14.24 4.72
CA PRO A 248 23.44 14.01 4.14
C PRO A 248 24.55 14.09 5.19
N GLY A 249 25.44 13.09 5.22
CA GLY A 249 26.51 12.98 6.22
C GLY A 249 26.11 12.25 7.51
N GLU A 250 24.80 12.11 7.78
CA GLU A 250 24.33 11.31 8.91
C GLU A 250 24.28 9.82 8.58
N LYS A 251 24.56 9.00 9.61
CA LYS A 251 24.55 7.54 9.49
C LYS A 251 23.15 6.93 9.60
N LYS A 252 22.18 7.66 10.15
CA LYS A 252 20.87 7.17 10.56
C LYS A 252 19.77 8.08 10.06
N HIS A 253 18.55 7.58 10.00
CA HIS A 253 17.37 8.40 9.75
C HIS A 253 16.95 9.11 11.03
N THR A 254 16.52 10.35 10.89
CA THR A 254 16.01 11.17 12.01
C THR A 254 14.53 11.47 11.80
N LEU A 255 13.80 11.54 12.91
CA LEU A 255 12.40 11.97 12.90
C LEU A 255 12.37 13.48 12.70
N ILE A 256 11.83 13.94 11.58
CA ILE A 256 11.77 15.37 11.26
C ILE A 256 10.39 15.97 11.50
N SER A 257 9.33 15.17 11.50
CA SER A 257 7.96 15.64 11.76
C SER A 257 7.05 14.52 12.25
N THR A 258 6.03 14.89 13.02
CA THR A 258 4.94 14.01 13.44
C THR A 258 3.61 14.70 13.10
N LEU A 259 2.83 14.07 12.24
CA LEU A 259 1.53 14.56 11.78
C LEU A 259 0.43 13.87 12.58
N GLN A 260 -0.36 14.63 13.33
CA GLN A 260 -1.32 14.11 14.31
C GLN A 260 -2.69 14.78 14.19
N GLU A 261 -3.31 14.67 13.02
CA GLU A 261 -4.66 15.19 12.77
C GLU A 261 -5.73 14.09 12.66
N HIS A 262 -5.31 12.85 12.43
CA HIS A 262 -6.24 11.71 12.39
C HIS A 262 -6.80 11.40 13.78
N GLY A 263 -8.12 11.22 13.88
CA GLY A 263 -8.77 10.81 15.14
C GLY A 263 -8.63 9.32 15.45
N PHE A 264 -8.25 8.53 14.44
CA PHE A 264 -8.24 7.07 14.46
C PHE A 264 -7.03 6.51 13.71
N GLY A 265 -6.80 5.19 13.84
CA GLY A 265 -5.64 4.51 13.27
C GLY A 265 -5.57 4.67 11.74
N ILE A 266 -4.34 4.86 11.26
CA ILE A 266 -4.03 5.05 9.84
C ILE A 266 -3.76 3.68 9.22
N ASN A 267 -4.45 3.38 8.12
CA ASN A 267 -4.35 2.10 7.44
C ASN A 267 -3.59 2.17 6.12
N ALA A 268 -3.63 3.32 5.44
CA ALA A 268 -3.08 3.48 4.10
C ALA A 268 -2.44 4.85 3.91
N LEU A 269 -1.34 4.88 3.17
CA LEU A 269 -0.67 6.09 2.70
C LEU A 269 -0.46 5.98 1.20
N ALA A 270 -0.55 7.11 0.49
CA ALA A 270 -0.13 7.22 -0.90
C ALA A 270 0.43 8.63 -1.16
N LEU A 271 1.37 8.75 -2.08
CA LEU A 271 1.97 10.03 -2.48
C LEU A 271 1.57 10.38 -3.91
N SER A 272 1.48 11.67 -4.20
CA SER A 272 1.45 12.18 -5.58
C SER A 272 2.73 11.80 -6.32
N MET A 273 2.68 11.78 -7.65
CA MET A 273 3.84 11.44 -8.49
C MET A 273 5.04 12.35 -8.23
N GLU A 274 4.80 13.63 -7.95
CA GLU A 274 5.83 14.61 -7.61
C GLU A 274 6.32 14.47 -6.15
N GLY A 275 5.54 13.82 -5.27
CA GLY A 275 5.84 13.67 -3.85
C GLY A 275 5.45 14.89 -2.98
N SER A 276 4.78 15.88 -3.57
CA SER A 276 4.33 17.10 -2.89
C SER A 276 3.08 16.92 -2.03
N VAL A 277 2.24 15.95 -2.37
CA VAL A 277 0.96 15.69 -1.69
C VAL A 277 0.94 14.28 -1.14
N LEU A 278 0.69 14.15 0.16
CA LEU A 278 0.47 12.88 0.84
C LEU A 278 -1.02 12.70 1.11
N TYR A 279 -1.52 11.49 0.86
CA TYR A 279 -2.87 11.07 1.19
C TYR A 279 -2.81 10.02 2.30
N SER A 280 -3.61 10.20 3.35
CA SER A 280 -3.66 9.24 4.46
C SER A 280 -5.08 8.81 4.77
N GLY A 281 -5.34 7.51 4.62
CA GLY A 281 -6.63 6.89 4.84
C GLY A 281 -6.70 6.21 6.20
N ALA A 282 -7.75 6.50 6.96
CA ALA A 282 -7.89 6.04 8.34
C ALA A 282 -9.17 5.23 8.61
N CYS A 283 -9.25 4.68 9.82
CA CYS A 283 -10.42 3.94 10.31
C CYS A 283 -11.67 4.83 10.47
N ASP A 284 -11.51 6.15 10.54
CA ASP A 284 -12.61 7.12 10.66
C ASP A 284 -13.35 7.41 9.36
N ARG A 285 -12.99 6.68 8.29
CA ARG A 285 -13.58 6.76 6.94
C ARG A 285 -13.10 7.97 6.14
N SER A 286 -12.21 8.79 6.71
CA SER A 286 -11.66 9.95 6.04
C SER A 286 -10.34 9.63 5.34
N ILE A 287 -10.07 10.40 4.30
CA ILE A 287 -8.73 10.52 3.70
C ILE A 287 -8.28 11.95 3.93
N LEU A 288 -7.22 12.15 4.69
CA LEU A 288 -6.63 13.49 4.84
C LEU A 288 -5.64 13.74 3.70
N VAL A 289 -5.70 14.95 3.16
CA VAL A 289 -4.79 15.47 2.14
C VAL A 289 -3.78 16.38 2.82
N TRP A 290 -2.50 16.10 2.63
CA TRP A 290 -1.39 16.86 3.19
C TRP A 290 -0.57 17.42 2.04
N GLU A 291 -0.23 18.70 2.10
CA GLU A 291 0.65 19.36 1.14
C GLU A 291 1.82 20.01 1.88
N LYS A 292 2.97 20.08 1.22
CA LYS A 292 4.14 20.79 1.72
C LYS A 292 3.88 22.30 1.66
N ASP A 293 4.06 22.98 2.79
CA ASP A 293 4.08 24.45 2.85
C ASP A 293 5.41 25.01 2.34
N ASN A 294 5.58 26.34 2.44
CA ASN A 294 6.80 27.04 2.01
C ASN A 294 8.05 26.57 2.78
N ASP A 295 7.88 26.05 3.99
CA ASP A 295 8.95 25.55 4.85
C ASP A 295 9.17 24.04 4.68
N ASN A 296 8.55 23.43 3.65
CA ASN A 296 8.62 22.00 3.34
C ASN A 296 8.03 21.10 4.46
N ASN A 297 7.13 21.65 5.27
CA ASN A 297 6.38 20.93 6.29
C ASN A 297 5.04 20.46 5.72
N MET A 298 4.64 19.23 6.06
CA MET A 298 3.32 18.71 5.67
C MET A 298 2.22 19.34 6.51
N VAL A 299 1.30 20.04 5.86
CA VAL A 299 0.11 20.65 6.46
C VAL A 299 -1.16 20.05 5.87
N VAL A 300 -2.22 19.90 6.68
CA VAL A 300 -3.51 19.40 6.19
C VAL A 300 -4.18 20.46 5.33
N LEU A 301 -4.48 20.10 4.08
CA LEU A 301 -5.29 20.92 3.18
C LEU A 301 -6.79 20.66 3.33
N GLY A 302 -7.16 19.42 3.63
CA GLY A 302 -8.55 19.04 3.70
C GLY A 302 -8.76 17.54 3.93
N ALA A 303 -10.03 17.15 3.98
CA ALA A 303 -10.46 15.79 4.20
C ALA A 303 -11.43 15.36 3.09
N LEU A 304 -11.14 14.21 2.46
CA LEU A 304 -12.04 13.56 1.51
C LEU A 304 -12.99 12.65 2.29
N GLY A 305 -14.27 13.01 2.27
CA GLY A 305 -15.35 12.26 2.90
C GLY A 305 -16.26 11.60 1.87
N GLY A 306 -16.72 10.38 2.16
CA GLY A 306 -17.71 9.70 1.32
C GLY A 306 -17.79 8.20 1.56
N HIS A 307 -16.70 7.57 1.96
CA HIS A 307 -16.74 6.16 2.36
C HIS A 307 -17.59 5.95 3.62
N LYS A 308 -18.31 4.83 3.67
CA LYS A 308 -19.18 4.47 4.80
C LYS A 308 -18.42 3.73 5.90
N LYS A 309 -17.24 3.18 5.60
CA LYS A 309 -16.37 2.44 6.51
C LYS A 309 -14.89 2.75 6.26
N ALA A 310 -14.03 2.20 7.13
CA ALA A 310 -12.59 2.43 7.14
C ALA A 310 -11.94 2.34 5.75
N ILE A 311 -11.00 3.26 5.49
CA ILE A 311 -10.14 3.20 4.30
C ILE A 311 -9.09 2.11 4.55
N LEU A 312 -8.87 1.22 3.59
CA LEU A 312 -7.98 0.07 3.73
C LEU A 312 -6.77 0.13 2.80
N CYS A 313 -6.89 0.82 1.68
CA CYS A 313 -5.81 1.01 0.71
C CYS A 313 -6.02 2.31 -0.07
N LEU A 314 -4.91 2.88 -0.51
CA LEU A 314 -4.85 4.04 -1.38
C LEU A 314 -3.89 3.74 -2.54
N SER A 315 -4.20 4.24 -3.72
CA SER A 315 -3.29 4.26 -4.87
C SER A 315 -3.45 5.59 -5.59
N VAL A 316 -2.37 6.08 -6.19
CA VAL A 316 -2.37 7.30 -6.98
C VAL A 316 -1.85 6.97 -8.37
N ALA A 317 -2.53 7.50 -9.40
CA ALA A 317 -2.04 7.46 -10.76
C ALA A 317 -2.26 8.83 -11.39
N LEU A 318 -1.16 9.49 -11.78
CA LEU A 318 -1.16 10.86 -12.27
C LEU A 318 -1.88 11.80 -11.28
N ASP A 319 -3.03 12.34 -11.69
CA ASP A 319 -3.85 13.30 -10.95
C ASP A 319 -5.02 12.67 -10.18
N LEU A 320 -5.18 11.34 -10.26
CA LEU A 320 -6.28 10.61 -9.62
C LEU A 320 -5.83 9.88 -8.36
N ILE A 321 -6.69 9.92 -7.35
CA ILE A 321 -6.58 9.11 -6.14
C ILE A 321 -7.65 8.03 -6.17
N PHE A 322 -7.27 6.80 -5.86
CA PHE A 322 -8.15 5.65 -5.72
C PHE A 322 -8.13 5.18 -4.27
N SER A 323 -9.31 5.05 -3.67
CA SER A 323 -9.45 4.56 -2.29
C SER A 323 -10.31 3.31 -2.23
N GLY A 324 -9.77 2.24 -1.67
CA GLY A 324 -10.51 1.02 -1.37
C GLY A 324 -10.89 0.96 0.10
N SER A 325 -12.12 0.52 0.38
CA SER A 325 -12.69 0.58 1.73
C SER A 325 -13.31 -0.73 2.18
N MET A 326 -13.45 -0.83 3.50
CA MET A 326 -14.26 -1.81 4.22
C MET A 326 -15.75 -1.75 3.82
N ASP A 327 -16.21 -0.67 3.19
CA ASP A 327 -17.57 -0.55 2.65
C ASP A 327 -17.77 -1.26 1.31
N LYS A 328 -16.74 -1.99 0.82
CA LYS A 328 -16.74 -2.78 -0.42
C LYS A 328 -16.68 -1.95 -1.70
N THR A 329 -16.55 -0.63 -1.59
CA THR A 329 -16.48 0.27 -2.74
C THR A 329 -15.05 0.74 -2.99
N ILE A 330 -14.81 1.17 -4.22
CA ILE A 330 -13.63 1.96 -4.59
C ILE A 330 -14.13 3.35 -4.98
N ARG A 331 -13.49 4.41 -4.50
CA ARG A 331 -13.80 5.77 -4.93
C ARG A 331 -12.65 6.38 -5.72
N ILE A 332 -13.00 7.15 -6.73
CA ILE A 332 -12.05 7.94 -7.53
C ILE A 332 -12.18 9.40 -7.12
N TRP A 333 -11.06 10.02 -6.82
CA TRP A 333 -10.98 11.42 -6.45
C TRP A 333 -10.03 12.15 -7.40
N ARG A 334 -10.31 13.44 -7.63
CA ARG A 334 -9.41 14.35 -8.33
C ARG A 334 -9.34 15.65 -7.54
N GLY A 335 -8.13 16.18 -7.40
CA GLY A 335 -7.90 17.53 -6.91
C GLY A 335 -7.71 18.48 -8.10
N VAL A 336 -8.44 19.59 -8.13
CA VAL A 336 -8.18 20.72 -9.03
C VAL A 336 -7.91 21.94 -8.15
N GLY A 337 -6.66 22.41 -8.14
CA GLY A 337 -6.19 23.37 -7.14
C GLY A 337 -6.28 22.78 -5.72
N LYS A 338 -6.89 23.52 -4.79
CA LYS A 338 -7.09 23.08 -3.39
C LYS A 338 -8.46 22.44 -3.12
N HIS A 339 -9.21 22.14 -4.18
CA HIS A 339 -10.54 21.52 -4.10
C HIS A 339 -10.50 20.09 -4.62
N TYR A 340 -11.11 19.19 -3.87
CA TYR A 340 -11.20 17.78 -4.23
C TYR A 340 -12.66 17.36 -4.39
N SER A 341 -12.93 16.53 -5.40
CA SER A 341 -14.24 15.95 -5.65
C SER A 341 -14.17 14.45 -5.88
N CYS A 342 -15.25 13.76 -5.52
CA CYS A 342 -15.43 12.34 -5.83
C CYS A 342 -16.02 12.23 -7.23
N LEU A 343 -15.28 11.63 -8.16
CA LEU A 343 -15.65 11.55 -9.56
C LEU A 343 -16.50 10.31 -9.88
N ALA A 344 -16.24 9.21 -9.17
CA ALA A 344 -16.99 7.96 -9.34
C ALA A 344 -16.91 7.08 -8.10
N VAL A 345 -17.90 6.20 -7.96
CA VAL A 345 -17.94 5.11 -6.97
C VAL A 345 -18.08 3.80 -7.74
N LEU A 346 -17.07 2.95 -7.61
CA LEU A 346 -17.01 1.64 -8.25
C LEU A 346 -17.58 0.61 -7.27
N GLU A 347 -18.70 0.02 -7.65
CA GLU A 347 -19.41 -1.00 -6.88
C GLU A 347 -19.34 -2.34 -7.62
N GLY A 348 -19.20 -3.44 -6.86
CA GLY A 348 -19.21 -4.79 -7.42
C GLY A 348 -18.47 -5.84 -6.61
N HIS A 349 -17.58 -5.44 -5.69
CA HIS A 349 -17.01 -6.36 -4.71
C HIS A 349 -18.04 -6.75 -3.66
N LEU A 350 -18.01 -8.02 -3.25
CA LEU A 350 -18.93 -8.57 -2.24
C LEU A 350 -18.38 -8.44 -0.83
N ALA A 351 -17.09 -8.13 -0.72
CA ALA A 351 -16.38 -7.94 0.52
C ALA A 351 -15.44 -6.70 0.43
N PRO A 352 -14.79 -6.35 1.53
CA PRO A 352 -13.87 -5.22 1.62
C PRO A 352 -12.75 -5.22 0.58
N VAL A 353 -12.47 -4.04 0.01
CA VAL A 353 -11.35 -3.87 -0.92
C VAL A 353 -10.07 -3.62 -0.13
N LYS A 354 -9.11 -4.54 -0.23
CA LYS A 354 -7.93 -4.58 0.66
C LYS A 354 -6.67 -3.99 0.03
N CYS A 355 -6.56 -4.02 -1.29
CA CYS A 355 -5.40 -3.52 -2.02
C CYS A 355 -5.80 -3.07 -3.43
N LEU A 356 -5.08 -2.07 -3.93
CA LEU A 356 -5.26 -1.52 -5.28
C LEU A 356 -3.90 -1.47 -5.97
N ALA A 357 -3.89 -1.70 -7.28
CA ALA A 357 -2.76 -1.39 -8.15
C ALA A 357 -3.28 -0.70 -9.40
N THR A 358 -2.63 0.40 -9.79
CA THR A 358 -3.15 1.28 -10.84
C THR A 358 -2.09 1.55 -11.88
N VAL A 359 -2.49 1.57 -13.15
CA VAL A 359 -1.64 1.95 -14.27
C VAL A 359 -2.36 2.94 -15.17
N ALA A 360 -1.66 4.03 -15.50
CA ALA A 360 -2.11 4.95 -16.53
C ALA A 360 -1.66 4.40 -17.90
N ASP A 361 -2.58 4.36 -18.85
CA ASP A 361 -2.26 3.96 -20.23
C ASP A 361 -1.40 5.06 -20.90
N PRO A 362 -0.14 4.76 -21.28
CA PRO A 362 0.75 5.73 -21.91
C PRO A 362 0.22 6.29 -23.24
N CYS A 363 -0.69 5.56 -23.92
CA CYS A 363 -1.25 5.99 -25.19
C CYS A 363 -2.13 7.25 -25.10
N SER A 364 -2.45 7.76 -23.90
CA SER A 364 -3.11 9.07 -23.74
C SER A 364 -2.22 10.28 -24.09
N ARG A 365 -0.90 10.08 -24.28
CA ARG A 365 0.02 11.16 -24.69
C ARG A 365 0.05 11.46 -26.20
N ASN A 366 -0.58 10.62 -27.03
CA ASN A 366 -0.61 10.80 -28.49
C ASN A 366 -1.93 11.41 -29.00
N GLY A 367 -2.31 12.57 -28.46
CA GLY A 367 -3.36 13.42 -29.06
C GLY A 367 -4.80 12.88 -28.98
N ARG A 368 -5.11 11.95 -28.06
CA ARG A 368 -6.49 11.55 -27.75
C ARG A 368 -7.06 12.38 -26.59
N SER A 369 -8.32 12.77 -26.72
CA SER A 369 -9.10 13.64 -25.80
C SER A 369 -9.37 13.05 -24.40
N SER A 370 -8.75 11.93 -24.02
CA SER A 370 -9.05 11.23 -22.77
C SER A 370 -7.87 10.45 -22.20
N SER A 371 -7.69 10.51 -20.88
CA SER A 371 -6.77 9.67 -20.12
C SER A 371 -7.45 8.36 -19.71
N ASN A 372 -6.79 7.23 -20.01
CA ASN A 372 -7.28 5.91 -19.65
C ASN A 372 -6.46 5.35 -18.49
N TYR A 373 -7.16 4.76 -17.53
CA TYR A 373 -6.55 4.10 -16.38
C TYR A 373 -7.09 2.68 -16.26
N ILE A 374 -6.21 1.78 -15.86
CA ILE A 374 -6.60 0.43 -15.45
C ILE A 374 -6.33 0.31 -13.96
N VAL A 375 -7.36 -0.09 -13.23
CA VAL A 375 -7.31 -0.32 -11.78
C VAL A 375 -7.56 -1.79 -11.51
N TYR A 376 -6.62 -2.41 -10.80
CA TYR A 376 -6.77 -3.73 -10.23
C TYR A 376 -7.15 -3.58 -8.77
N SER A 377 -8.21 -4.27 -8.37
CA SER A 377 -8.66 -4.29 -6.98
C SER A 377 -8.73 -5.70 -6.45
N GLY A 378 -8.01 -5.93 -5.34
CA GLY A 378 -8.05 -7.18 -4.59
C GLY A 378 -8.93 -7.02 -3.36
N SER A 379 -9.81 -7.98 -3.13
CA SER A 379 -10.81 -7.93 -2.07
C SER A 379 -10.82 -9.19 -1.21
N LEU A 380 -11.49 -9.09 -0.07
CA LEU A 380 -11.73 -10.23 0.82
C LEU A 380 -12.78 -11.22 0.31
N ASP A 381 -13.38 -10.95 -0.85
CA ASP A 381 -14.23 -11.89 -1.58
C ASP A 381 -13.40 -12.87 -2.42
N CYS A 382 -12.07 -12.81 -2.30
CA CYS A 382 -11.11 -13.61 -3.04
C CYS A 382 -11.05 -13.28 -4.55
N ASP A 383 -11.76 -12.25 -5.00
CA ASP A 383 -11.75 -11.85 -6.40
C ASP A 383 -10.76 -10.70 -6.63
N ILE A 384 -10.19 -10.68 -7.83
CA ILE A 384 -9.54 -9.50 -8.40
C ILE A 384 -10.47 -8.92 -9.46
N LYS A 385 -10.82 -7.65 -9.33
CA LYS A 385 -11.54 -6.95 -10.39
C LYS A 385 -10.61 -6.03 -11.16
N VAL A 386 -10.83 -5.97 -12.46
CA VAL A 386 -10.14 -5.08 -13.38
C VAL A 386 -11.14 -4.03 -13.84
N TRP A 387 -10.79 -2.77 -13.62
CA TRP A 387 -11.63 -1.63 -13.98
C TRP A 387 -10.92 -0.80 -15.03
N LYS A 388 -11.63 -0.46 -16.11
CA LYS A 388 -11.19 0.56 -17.06
C LYS A 388 -11.88 1.86 -16.74
N ILE A 389 -11.11 2.94 -16.71
CA ILE A 389 -11.55 4.26 -16.29
C ILE A 389 -11.12 5.23 -17.38
N PHE A 390 -12.08 5.92 -17.97
CA PHE A 390 -11.89 6.88 -19.03
C PHE A 390 -12.21 8.26 -18.49
N VAL A 391 -11.20 9.12 -18.45
CA VAL A 391 -11.33 10.47 -17.94
C VAL A 391 -11.15 11.45 -19.09
N PRO A 392 -12.20 12.19 -19.48
CA PRO A 392 -12.08 13.21 -20.51
C PRO A 392 -11.06 14.28 -20.08
N LEU A 393 -10.19 14.69 -21.00
CA LEU A 393 -9.38 15.88 -20.86
C LEU A 393 -10.26 17.06 -21.28
N TYR A 394 -10.54 17.97 -20.34
CA TYR A 394 -11.27 19.22 -20.59
C TYR A 394 -10.31 20.38 -20.79
#